data_AF-A0A453IW70-F1
#
_entry.id   AF-A0A453IW70-F1
#
_cell.length_a   1.000
_cell.length_b   1.000
_cell.length_c   1.000
_cell.angle_alpha   90.00
_cell.angle_beta   90.00
_cell.angle_gamma   90.00
#
_symmetry.space_group_name_H-M   'P 1'
#
loop_
_entity.id
_entity.type
_entity.pdbx_description
1 polymer ?
#
loop_
_entity_poly.entity_id
_entity_poly.type
_entity_poly.pdbx_seq_one_letter_code
_entity_poly.pdbx_strand_id
1 'polypeptide(L)'
;MSGCLWPCVSSANAMTAGMGGGLFGPKARSPAELVRHTRDILRFIADHPEPCSGKLEAKREQKIADLSISVRAMKSILYGDGDGDPVAEACTQLTREFFKDNTLRLVIVCVPHMDLETQKEVTLVYANLARQKVDSRIPASDYLEVNQDLLDILMAGFNNRDIAIHYSTILRDCVRHQVAARYVLYSQHMKKFFDYIQFPDFSPSSEAFKTFKGTSDKA
;
A
#
# COMPACT_ATOMS: atom_id res chain seq x y z
N MET A 1 -0.98 -23.04 41.35
CA MET A 1 -2.40 -23.01 41.74
C MET A 1 -3.08 -21.92 40.93
N SER A 2 -4.27 -22.22 40.40
CA SER A 2 -5.14 -21.39 39.55
C SER A 2 -4.63 -21.16 38.13
N GLY A 3 -5.30 -21.57 37.05
CA GLY A 3 -6.57 -22.28 36.88
C GLY A 3 -6.91 -22.24 35.39
N CYS A 4 -6.84 -23.39 34.71
CA CYS A 4 -7.33 -23.60 33.35
C CYS A 4 -8.70 -24.29 33.42
N LEU A 5 -9.76 -23.55 33.08
CA LEU A 5 -11.13 -24.01 32.83
C LEU A 5 -11.64 -23.09 31.71
N TRP A 6 -12.23 -23.48 30.57
CA TRP A 6 -13.18 -24.55 30.23
C TRP A 6 -13.50 -24.43 28.71
N PRO A 7 -14.42 -25.19 28.08
CA PRO A 7 -14.24 -26.55 27.56
C PRO A 7 -14.49 -26.67 26.04
N CYS A 8 -14.12 -27.83 25.48
CA CYS A 8 -14.61 -28.30 24.18
C CYS A 8 -16.13 -28.47 24.19
N VAL A 9 -16.80 -27.95 23.15
CA VAL A 9 -18.16 -28.39 22.78
C VAL A 9 -18.12 -28.85 21.33
N SER A 10 -18.19 -30.17 21.16
CA SER A 10 -18.61 -30.80 19.91
C SER A 10 -20.11 -30.59 19.74
N SER A 11 -20.54 -30.12 18.57
CA SER A 11 -21.87 -30.38 18.06
C SER A 11 -21.78 -30.67 16.57
N ALA A 12 -22.01 -31.94 16.25
CA ALA A 12 -22.41 -32.36 14.92
C ALA A 12 -23.85 -31.91 14.67
N ASN A 13 -24.13 -31.31 13.52
CA ASN A 13 -25.43 -31.47 12.89
C ASN A 13 -25.33 -31.39 11.37
N ALA A 14 -26.01 -32.34 10.75
CA ALA A 14 -25.97 -32.68 9.34
C ALA A 14 -26.93 -31.80 8.51
N MET A 15 -26.48 -31.52 7.28
CA MET A 15 -27.22 -31.52 6.01
C MET A 15 -28.66 -31.00 5.99
N THR A 16 -28.84 -29.79 5.45
CA THR A 16 -29.90 -29.46 4.49
C THR A 16 -29.43 -28.31 3.57
N ALA A 17 -28.89 -28.65 2.40
CA ALA A 17 -28.65 -27.68 1.32
C ALA A 17 -29.60 -28.00 0.16
N GLY A 18 -30.78 -27.38 0.21
CA GLY A 18 -31.73 -27.31 -0.90
C GLY A 18 -31.52 -26.03 -1.71
N MET A 19 -31.05 -26.22 -2.95
CA MET A 19 -31.44 -25.53 -4.18
C MET A 19 -31.66 -24.00 -4.19
N GLY A 20 -30.83 -23.33 -5.00
CA GLY A 20 -31.32 -22.50 -6.10
C GLY A 20 -31.31 -20.98 -5.88
N GLY A 21 -30.52 -20.28 -6.69
CA GLY A 21 -30.61 -18.83 -6.83
C GLY A 21 -29.37 -18.22 -7.49
N GLY A 22 -29.29 -18.36 -8.81
CA GLY A 22 -28.27 -17.67 -9.61
C GLY A 22 -28.43 -16.16 -9.52
N LEU A 23 -27.45 -15.51 -8.89
CA LEU A 23 -27.12 -14.10 -9.05
C LEU A 23 -25.64 -14.06 -9.41
N PHE A 24 -25.34 -14.15 -10.70
CA PHE A 24 -23.97 -13.96 -11.19
C PHE A 24 -23.60 -12.48 -11.05
N GLY A 25 -23.24 -12.08 -9.82
CA GLY A 25 -22.41 -10.91 -9.61
C GLY A 25 -21.04 -11.12 -10.29
N PRO A 26 -20.27 -10.04 -10.53
CA PRO A 26 -18.92 -10.19 -11.03
C PRO A 26 -18.15 -11.14 -10.11
N LYS A 27 -17.57 -12.21 -10.68
CA LYS A 27 -16.78 -13.18 -9.92
C LYS A 27 -15.70 -12.43 -9.13
N ALA A 28 -15.64 -12.67 -7.82
CA ALA A 28 -14.62 -12.08 -6.97
C ALA A 28 -13.23 -12.39 -7.54
N ARG A 29 -12.41 -11.35 -7.76
CA ARG A 29 -11.06 -11.51 -8.29
C ARG A 29 -10.20 -12.23 -7.25
N SER A 30 -9.34 -13.14 -7.70
CA SER A 30 -8.25 -13.62 -6.83
C SER A 30 -7.34 -12.45 -6.43
N PRO A 31 -6.56 -12.57 -5.33
CA PRO A 31 -5.66 -11.49 -4.90
C PRO A 31 -4.67 -11.07 -6.00
N ALA A 32 -4.15 -12.02 -6.77
CA ALA A 32 -3.25 -11.72 -7.90
C ALA A 32 -3.97 -11.03 -9.07
N GLU A 33 -5.21 -11.43 -9.40
CA GLU A 33 -6.00 -10.73 -10.42
C GLU A 33 -6.38 -9.31 -10.00
N LEU A 34 -6.66 -9.09 -8.71
CA LEU A 34 -6.93 -7.77 -8.15
C LEU A 34 -5.73 -6.83 -8.33
N VAL A 35 -4.52 -7.31 -8.02
CA VAL A 35 -3.30 -6.51 -8.20
C VAL A 35 -3.05 -6.20 -9.67
N ARG A 36 -3.16 -7.18 -10.58
CA ARG A 36 -2.98 -6.95 -12.03
C ARG A 36 -3.99 -5.95 -12.57
N HIS A 37 -5.26 -6.08 -12.17
CA HIS A 37 -6.30 -5.12 -12.52
C HIS A 37 -5.99 -3.71 -12.01
N THR A 38 -5.55 -3.60 -10.75
CA THR A 38 -5.13 -2.32 -10.15
C THR A 38 -3.98 -1.71 -10.94
N ARG A 39 -2.98 -2.51 -11.34
CA ARG A 39 -1.84 -2.06 -12.13
C ARG A 39 -2.25 -1.49 -13.48
N ASP A 40 -3.22 -2.11 -14.15
CA ASP A 40 -3.77 -1.59 -15.41
C ASP A 40 -4.50 -0.26 -15.24
N ILE A 41 -5.25 -0.10 -14.14
CA ILE A 41 -5.91 1.17 -13.80
C ILE A 41 -4.86 2.26 -13.54
N LEU A 42 -3.87 1.96 -12.70
CA LEU A 42 -2.81 2.90 -12.35
C LEU A 42 -2.02 3.33 -13.58
N ARG A 43 -1.66 2.39 -14.47
CA ARG A 43 -0.98 2.72 -15.73
C ARG A 43 -1.80 3.69 -16.58
N PHE A 44 -3.11 3.47 -16.70
CA PHE A 44 -3.98 4.40 -17.42
C PHE A 44 -3.95 5.81 -16.81
N ILE A 45 -3.98 5.93 -15.48
CA ILE A 45 -3.92 7.23 -14.80
C ILE A 45 -2.55 7.89 -15.00
N ALA A 46 -1.46 7.12 -14.88
CA ALA A 46 -0.09 7.63 -15.07
C ALA A 46 0.17 8.11 -16.50
N ASP A 47 -0.42 7.46 -17.50
CA ASP A 47 -0.33 7.87 -18.91
C ASP A 47 -1.14 9.15 -19.21
N HIS A 48 -2.02 9.58 -18.29
CA HIS A 48 -2.89 10.75 -18.43
C HIS A 48 -2.89 11.59 -17.12
N PRO A 49 -1.76 12.22 -16.76
CA PRO A 49 -1.60 12.89 -15.47
C PRO A 49 -2.48 14.14 -15.33
N GLU A 50 -2.70 14.86 -16.43
CA GLU A 50 -3.46 16.11 -16.45
C GLU A 50 -4.96 15.89 -16.68
N PRO A 51 -5.82 16.80 -16.18
CA PRO A 51 -7.22 16.86 -16.56
C PRO A 51 -7.33 16.96 -18.09
N CYS A 52 -7.95 15.95 -18.69
CA CYS A 52 -8.28 15.95 -20.11
C CYS A 52 -9.65 16.60 -20.31
N SER A 53 -10.11 16.77 -21.55
CA SER A 53 -11.46 17.25 -21.83
C SER A 53 -12.36 16.16 -22.42
N GLY A 54 -13.65 16.25 -22.14
CA GLY A 54 -14.68 15.41 -22.76
C GLY A 54 -14.61 13.94 -22.33
N LYS A 55 -14.73 13.02 -23.30
CA LYS A 55 -14.86 11.58 -23.00
C LYS A 55 -13.65 10.99 -22.25
N LEU A 56 -12.46 11.56 -22.45
CA LEU A 56 -11.24 11.07 -21.81
C LEU A 56 -11.21 11.41 -20.32
N GLU A 57 -11.71 12.59 -19.95
CA GLU A 57 -11.85 13.03 -18.56
C GLU A 57 -12.80 12.11 -17.78
N ALA A 58 -14.01 11.88 -18.31
CA ALA A 58 -14.98 10.99 -17.70
C ALA A 58 -14.44 9.55 -17.54
N LYS A 59 -13.65 9.08 -18.51
CA LYS A 59 -12.97 7.78 -18.41
C LYS A 59 -11.89 7.77 -17.33
N ARG A 60 -11.14 8.87 -17.15
CA ARG A 60 -10.12 9.03 -16.11
C ARG A 60 -10.76 9.08 -14.72
N GLU A 61 -11.84 9.82 -14.55
CA GLU A 61 -12.62 9.86 -13.31
C GLU A 61 -13.14 8.48 -12.94
N GLN A 62 -13.71 7.75 -13.90
CA GLN A 62 -14.13 6.36 -13.69
C GLN A 62 -12.95 5.47 -13.25
N LYS A 63 -11.77 5.65 -13.84
CA LYS A 63 -10.58 4.89 -13.46
C LYS A 63 -10.10 5.21 -12.05
N ILE A 64 -10.20 6.46 -11.61
CA ILE A 64 -9.88 6.84 -10.22
C ILE A 64 -10.89 6.21 -9.24
N ALA A 65 -12.18 6.19 -9.59
CA ALA A 65 -13.19 5.51 -8.78
C ALA A 65 -12.95 3.99 -8.70
N ASP A 66 -12.66 3.33 -9.83
CA ASP A 66 -12.32 1.91 -9.88
C ASP A 66 -11.05 1.59 -9.05
N LEU A 67 -10.09 2.52 -9.03
CA LEU A 67 -8.87 2.40 -8.23
C LEU A 67 -9.19 2.41 -6.74
N SER A 68 -10.05 3.33 -6.27
CA SER A 68 -10.47 3.41 -4.88
C SER A 68 -11.11 2.09 -4.41
N ILE A 69 -12.00 1.51 -5.22
CA ILE A 69 -12.60 0.20 -4.94
C ILE A 69 -11.54 -0.90 -4.85
N SER A 70 -10.56 -0.89 -5.77
CA SER A 70 -9.50 -1.89 -5.78
C SER A 70 -8.56 -1.77 -4.58
N VAL A 71 -8.22 -0.54 -4.16
CA VAL A 71 -7.43 -0.26 -2.96
C VAL A 71 -8.14 -0.75 -1.71
N ARG A 72 -9.43 -0.47 -1.58
CA ARG A 72 -10.25 -0.94 -0.46
C ARG A 72 -10.33 -2.46 -0.41
N ALA A 73 -10.46 -3.12 -1.56
CA ALA A 73 -10.44 -4.57 -1.66
C ALA A 73 -9.07 -5.16 -1.23
N MET A 74 -7.96 -4.54 -1.65
CA MET A 74 -6.62 -4.96 -1.19
C MET A 74 -6.46 -4.78 0.32
N LYS A 75 -6.94 -3.66 0.87
CA LYS A 75 -6.96 -3.38 2.31
C LYS A 75 -7.77 -4.42 3.08
N SER A 76 -8.96 -4.76 2.60
CA SER A 76 -9.81 -5.80 3.20
C SER A 76 -9.11 -7.16 3.24
N ILE A 77 -8.40 -7.56 2.18
CA ILE A 77 -7.60 -8.80 2.19
C ILE A 77 -6.50 -8.75 3.28
N LEU A 78 -5.86 -7.59 3.47
CA LEU A 78 -4.70 -7.42 4.35
C LEU A 78 -5.05 -7.21 5.83
N TYR A 79 -6.24 -6.70 6.12
CA TYR A 79 -6.67 -6.30 7.46
C TYR A 79 -7.94 -7.01 7.94
N GLY A 80 -8.61 -7.77 7.08
CA GLY A 80 -9.94 -8.34 7.33
C GLY A 80 -11.04 -7.33 6.97
N ASP A 81 -12.26 -7.83 6.82
CA ASP A 81 -13.49 -7.05 6.59
C ASP A 81 -14.36 -6.91 7.84
N GLY A 82 -13.84 -7.31 9.01
CA GLY A 82 -14.53 -7.25 10.29
C GLY A 82 -15.31 -8.52 10.65
N ASP A 83 -15.47 -9.46 9.71
CA ASP A 83 -16.17 -10.74 9.93
C ASP A 83 -15.19 -11.91 10.15
N GLY A 84 -13.91 -11.73 9.80
CA GLY A 84 -12.85 -12.70 10.04
C GLY A 84 -11.43 -12.13 9.90
N ASP A 85 -10.46 -12.90 10.39
CA ASP A 85 -9.05 -12.57 10.28
C ASP A 85 -8.54 -12.66 8.82
N PRO A 86 -7.51 -11.88 8.44
CA PRO A 86 -6.86 -11.99 7.13
C PRO A 86 -6.40 -13.42 6.82
N VAL A 87 -6.78 -13.92 5.64
CA VAL A 87 -6.32 -15.22 5.16
C VAL A 87 -4.87 -15.12 4.72
N ALA A 88 -3.97 -15.84 5.40
CA ALA A 88 -2.51 -15.76 5.18
C ALA A 88 -2.09 -16.06 3.73
N GLU A 89 -2.71 -17.06 3.09
CA GLU A 89 -2.44 -17.39 1.69
C GLU A 89 -2.87 -16.25 0.74
N ALA A 90 -4.01 -15.61 0.99
CA ALA A 90 -4.47 -14.49 0.19
C ALA A 90 -3.53 -13.28 0.33
N CYS A 91 -3.08 -12.98 1.54
CA CYS A 91 -2.06 -11.95 1.81
C CYS A 91 -0.75 -12.24 1.07
N THR A 92 -0.34 -13.51 1.05
CA THR A 92 0.89 -13.97 0.38
C THR A 92 0.79 -13.79 -1.13
N GLN A 93 -0.31 -14.21 -1.75
CA GLN A 93 -0.54 -14.04 -3.19
C GLN A 93 -0.60 -12.56 -3.59
N LEU A 94 -1.31 -11.74 -2.79
CA LEU A 94 -1.40 -10.30 -3.00
C LEU A 94 -0.02 -9.65 -2.95
N THR A 95 0.77 -9.97 -1.91
CA THR A 95 2.12 -9.42 -1.72
C THR A 95 3.04 -9.81 -2.87
N ARG A 96 3.06 -11.10 -3.23
CA ARG A 96 3.90 -11.60 -4.33
C ARG A 96 3.59 -10.89 -5.64
N GLU A 97 2.31 -10.75 -5.99
CA GLU A 97 1.92 -10.11 -7.24
C GLU A 97 2.16 -8.59 -7.21
N PHE A 98 2.00 -7.93 -6.05
CA PHE A 98 2.22 -6.48 -5.92
C PHE A 98 3.67 -6.10 -6.25
N PHE A 99 4.64 -6.84 -5.72
CA PHE A 99 6.07 -6.57 -5.92
C PHE A 99 6.68 -7.23 -7.16
N LYS A 100 5.88 -7.93 -7.99
CA LYS A 100 6.38 -8.62 -9.18
C LYS A 100 6.84 -7.67 -10.30
N ASP A 101 6.12 -6.57 -10.48
CA ASP A 101 6.33 -5.59 -11.56
C ASP A 101 6.38 -4.15 -11.00
N ASN A 102 6.13 -3.13 -11.81
CA ASN A 102 6.18 -1.72 -11.41
C ASN A 102 4.96 -1.21 -10.60
N THR A 103 4.22 -2.08 -9.89
CA THR A 103 3.00 -1.67 -9.18
C THR A 103 3.26 -0.57 -8.15
N LEU A 104 4.30 -0.73 -7.30
CA LEU A 104 4.63 0.27 -6.30
C LEU A 104 5.00 1.62 -6.92
N ARG A 105 5.78 1.61 -8.00
CA ARG A 105 6.11 2.83 -8.76
C ARG A 105 4.85 3.54 -9.23
N LEU A 106 3.95 2.81 -9.88
CA LEU A 106 2.70 3.34 -10.39
C LEU A 106 1.81 3.90 -9.27
N VAL A 107 1.75 3.21 -8.13
CA VAL A 107 1.08 3.72 -6.92
C VAL A 107 1.67 5.05 -6.51
N ILE A 108 2.99 5.15 -6.30
CA ILE A 108 3.67 6.38 -5.86
C ILE A 108 3.36 7.56 -6.78
N VAL A 109 3.47 7.34 -8.10
CA VAL A 109 3.20 8.37 -9.11
C VAL A 109 1.73 8.78 -9.13
N CYS A 110 0.80 7.85 -8.88
CA CYS A 110 -0.63 8.13 -8.96
C CYS A 110 -1.26 8.67 -7.66
N VAL A 111 -0.60 8.54 -6.51
CA VAL A 111 -1.14 9.00 -5.21
C VAL A 111 -1.64 10.46 -5.25
N PRO A 112 -0.94 11.44 -5.86
CA PRO A 112 -1.43 12.82 -5.99
C PRO A 112 -2.77 12.97 -6.74
N HIS A 113 -3.18 11.97 -7.54
CA HIS A 113 -4.41 12.01 -8.32
C HIS A 113 -5.60 11.32 -7.64
N MET A 114 -5.40 10.77 -6.44
CA MET A 114 -6.42 10.08 -5.67
C MET A 114 -7.08 11.05 -4.68
N ASP A 115 -8.33 10.76 -4.27
CA ASP A 115 -8.93 11.47 -3.14
C ASP A 115 -8.20 11.16 -1.82
N LEU A 116 -8.42 12.02 -0.82
CA LEU A 116 -7.71 11.93 0.47
C LEU A 116 -7.97 10.61 1.21
N GLU A 117 -9.16 10.02 1.08
CA GLU A 117 -9.46 8.72 1.69
C GLU A 117 -8.63 7.62 1.04
N THR A 118 -8.62 7.55 -0.29
CA THR A 118 -7.88 6.57 -1.06
C THR A 118 -6.37 6.74 -0.85
N GLN A 119 -5.86 7.97 -0.75
CA GLN A 119 -4.45 8.23 -0.39
C GLN A 119 -4.10 7.60 0.96
N LYS A 120 -4.95 7.77 1.99
CA LYS A 120 -4.76 7.15 3.31
C LYS A 120 -4.79 5.62 3.21
N GLU A 121 -5.75 5.06 2.48
CA GLU A 121 -5.85 3.61 2.32
C GLU A 121 -4.64 3.01 1.60
N VAL A 122 -4.11 3.68 0.56
CA VAL A 122 -2.89 3.27 -0.12
C VAL A 122 -1.72 3.19 0.86
N THR A 123 -1.55 4.18 1.74
CA THR A 123 -0.46 4.14 2.72
C THR A 123 -0.59 2.95 3.68
N LEU A 124 -1.82 2.58 4.08
CA LEU A 124 -2.08 1.42 4.92
C LEU A 124 -1.80 0.10 4.19
N VAL A 125 -2.26 -0.01 2.94
CA VAL A 125 -2.00 -1.18 2.08
C VAL A 125 -0.49 -1.38 1.92
N TYR A 126 0.25 -0.32 1.55
CA TYR A 126 1.70 -0.40 1.43
C TYR A 126 2.37 -0.76 2.76
N ALA A 127 1.96 -0.15 3.87
CA ALA A 127 2.53 -0.42 5.18
C ALA A 127 2.44 -1.91 5.54
N ASN A 128 1.29 -2.55 5.28
CA ASN A 128 1.11 -3.99 5.51
C ASN A 128 2.01 -4.82 4.56
N LEU A 129 1.90 -4.56 3.26
CA LEU A 129 2.68 -5.24 2.22
C LEU A 129 4.20 -5.18 2.47
N ALA A 130 4.71 -4.04 2.93
CA ALA A 130 6.12 -3.84 3.22
C ALA A 130 6.65 -4.76 4.34
N ARG A 131 5.78 -5.28 5.20
CA ARG A 131 6.15 -6.15 6.33
C ARG A 131 5.91 -7.63 6.08
N GLN A 132 5.19 -7.98 5.01
CA GLN A 132 4.81 -9.35 4.69
C GLN A 132 6.05 -10.19 4.34
N LYS A 133 6.08 -11.42 4.85
CA LYS A 133 7.08 -12.43 4.47
C LYS A 133 6.46 -13.40 3.48
N VAL A 134 7.15 -13.64 2.37
CA VAL A 134 6.79 -14.64 1.36
C VAL A 134 7.99 -15.56 1.18
N ASP A 135 7.80 -16.86 1.38
CA ASP A 135 8.88 -17.87 1.32
C ASP A 135 10.10 -17.49 2.20
N SER A 136 9.85 -17.01 3.42
CA SER A 136 10.86 -16.52 4.38
C SER A 136 11.64 -15.26 3.96
N ARG A 137 11.32 -14.63 2.82
CA ARG A 137 11.90 -13.35 2.37
C ARG A 137 10.91 -12.21 2.54
N ILE A 138 11.37 -10.97 2.50
CA ILE A 138 10.51 -9.78 2.50
C ILE A 138 10.53 -9.18 1.09
N PRO A 139 9.51 -9.43 0.24
CA PRO A 139 9.53 -9.01 -1.17
C PRO A 139 9.74 -7.49 -1.36
N ALA A 140 9.25 -6.68 -0.43
CA ALA A 140 9.44 -5.23 -0.45
C ALA A 140 10.93 -4.83 -0.36
N SER A 141 11.73 -5.57 0.40
CA SER A 141 13.17 -5.31 0.51
C SER A 141 13.86 -5.58 -0.82
N ASP A 142 13.63 -6.76 -1.41
CA ASP A 142 14.21 -7.17 -2.69
C ASP A 142 13.80 -6.20 -3.82
N TYR A 143 12.53 -5.76 -3.80
CA TYR A 143 12.01 -4.79 -4.76
C TYR A 143 12.70 -3.43 -4.66
N LEU A 144 12.87 -2.90 -3.44
CA LEU A 144 13.48 -1.60 -3.21
C LEU A 144 14.98 -1.59 -3.54
N GLU A 145 15.67 -2.73 -3.38
CA GLU A 145 17.09 -2.86 -3.73
C GLU A 145 17.36 -2.55 -5.20
N VAL A 146 16.45 -2.95 -6.10
CA VAL A 146 16.58 -2.74 -7.55
C VAL A 146 15.76 -1.55 -8.08
N ASN A 147 15.01 -0.85 -7.22
CA ASN A 147 14.19 0.32 -7.57
C ASN A 147 14.44 1.51 -6.61
N GLN A 148 15.71 1.80 -6.32
CA GLN A 148 16.08 2.82 -5.33
C GLN A 148 15.65 4.25 -5.73
N ASP A 149 15.48 4.53 -7.01
CA ASP A 149 15.00 5.82 -7.52
C ASP A 149 13.59 6.17 -7.03
N LEU A 150 12.80 5.17 -6.59
CA LEU A 150 11.51 5.42 -5.92
C LEU A 150 11.67 6.22 -4.63
N LEU A 151 12.80 6.06 -3.93
CA LEU A 151 13.10 6.81 -2.72
C LEU A 151 13.35 8.28 -3.04
N ASP A 152 13.99 8.57 -4.18
CA ASP A 152 14.19 9.95 -4.64
C ASP A 152 12.87 10.63 -4.99
N ILE A 153 11.95 9.91 -5.66
CA ILE A 153 10.60 10.41 -5.97
C ILE A 153 9.85 10.74 -4.67
N LEU A 154 9.89 9.84 -3.69
CA LEU A 154 9.22 10.04 -2.40
C LEU A 154 9.81 11.23 -1.63
N MET A 155 11.13 11.38 -1.60
CA MET A 155 11.80 12.52 -0.95
C MET A 155 11.52 13.84 -1.67
N ALA A 156 11.48 13.85 -3.00
CA ALA A 156 11.18 15.05 -3.78
C ALA A 156 9.74 15.57 -3.51
N GLY A 157 8.79 14.67 -3.28
CA GLY A 157 7.41 15.05 -3.01
C GLY A 157 7.17 15.67 -1.63
N PHE A 158 8.15 15.71 -0.74
CA PHE A 158 8.05 16.48 0.52
C PHE A 158 7.85 17.98 0.26
N ASN A 159 8.26 18.47 -0.91
CA ASN A 159 8.05 19.87 -1.31
C ASN A 159 6.58 20.18 -1.68
N ASN A 160 5.74 19.17 -1.93
CA ASN A 160 4.33 19.34 -2.20
C ASN A 160 3.54 19.09 -0.90
N ARG A 161 3.02 20.16 -0.29
CA ARG A 161 2.37 20.11 1.03
C ARG A 161 1.14 19.20 1.06
N ASP A 162 0.42 19.11 -0.05
CA ASP A 162 -0.82 18.33 -0.12
C ASP A 162 -0.54 16.82 -0.08
N ILE A 163 0.66 16.39 -0.51
CA ILE A 163 1.04 14.98 -0.58
C ILE A 163 2.17 14.59 0.39
N ALA A 164 2.88 15.56 0.96
CA ALA A 164 4.07 15.35 1.78
C ALA A 164 3.84 14.35 2.91
N ILE A 165 2.69 14.39 3.58
CA ILE A 165 2.36 13.47 4.68
C ILE A 165 2.25 12.01 4.21
N HIS A 166 1.65 11.79 3.03
CA HIS A 166 1.49 10.47 2.45
C HIS A 166 2.82 9.91 1.95
N TYR A 167 3.62 10.75 1.26
CA TYR A 167 4.95 10.37 0.80
C TYR A 167 5.90 10.09 1.97
N SER A 168 5.84 10.90 3.04
CA SER A 168 6.61 10.66 4.26
C SER A 168 6.23 9.34 4.92
N THR A 169 4.93 9.01 4.94
CA THR A 169 4.43 7.74 5.49
C THR A 169 4.96 6.54 4.69
N ILE A 170 4.86 6.59 3.36
CA ILE A 170 5.37 5.53 2.47
C ILE A 170 6.90 5.41 2.64
N LEU A 171 7.63 6.52 2.60
CA LEU A 171 9.09 6.53 2.74
C LEU A 171 9.53 5.96 4.09
N ARG A 172 8.82 6.27 5.19
CA ARG A 172 9.11 5.69 6.50
C ARG A 172 8.98 4.17 6.50
N ASP A 173 7.97 3.62 5.82
CA ASP A 173 7.82 2.18 5.69
C ASP A 173 8.88 1.58 4.77
N CYS A 174 9.34 2.29 3.72
CA CYS A 174 10.51 1.90 2.92
C CYS A 174 11.77 1.77 3.78
N VAL A 175 12.12 2.81 4.57
CA VAL A 175 13.38 2.83 5.35
C VAL A 175 13.39 1.85 6.53
N ARG A 176 12.31 1.08 6.76
CA ARG A 176 12.37 -0.12 7.60
C ARG A 176 13.34 -1.16 7.03
N HIS A 177 13.50 -1.21 5.71
CA HIS A 177 14.43 -2.09 5.02
C HIS A 177 15.83 -1.47 4.99
N GLN A 178 16.85 -2.27 5.31
CA GLN A 178 18.24 -1.79 5.38
C GLN A 178 18.72 -1.25 4.03
N VAL A 179 18.31 -1.87 2.92
CA VAL A 179 18.65 -1.42 1.56
C VAL A 179 18.16 0.01 1.27
N ALA A 180 16.97 0.36 1.73
CA ALA A 180 16.40 1.69 1.55
C ALA A 180 16.97 2.71 2.55
N ALA A 181 17.12 2.32 3.82
CA ALA A 181 17.76 3.19 4.83
C ALA A 181 19.19 3.55 4.42
N ARG A 182 19.97 2.58 3.96
CA ARG A 182 21.32 2.80 3.45
C ARG A 182 21.32 3.76 2.27
N TYR A 183 20.42 3.58 1.31
CA TYR A 183 20.30 4.50 0.18
C TYR A 183 20.04 5.94 0.62
N VAL A 184 19.02 6.14 1.47
CA VAL A 184 18.64 7.48 1.96
C VAL A 184 19.79 8.12 2.73
N LEU A 185 20.45 7.37 3.64
CA LEU A 185 21.55 7.87 4.48
C LEU A 185 22.72 8.42 3.66
N TYR A 186 23.10 7.74 2.58
CA TYR A 186 24.22 8.14 1.72
C TYR A 186 23.82 9.03 0.55
N SER A 187 22.51 9.31 0.39
CA SER A 187 22.01 10.18 -0.68
C SER A 187 22.28 11.67 -0.38
N GLN A 188 22.28 12.49 -1.44
CA GLN A 188 22.30 13.95 -1.28
C GLN A 188 21.03 14.48 -0.60
N HIS A 189 19.94 13.69 -0.61
CA HIS A 189 18.67 14.05 0.01
C HIS A 189 18.74 14.03 1.54
N MET A 190 19.67 13.30 2.16
CA MET A 190 19.81 13.27 3.63
C MET A 190 19.99 14.67 4.22
N LYS A 191 20.70 15.56 3.52
CA LYS A 191 20.88 16.95 3.95
C LYS A 191 19.57 17.76 3.90
N LYS A 192 18.67 17.44 2.98
CA LYS A 192 17.37 18.13 2.83
C LYS A 192 16.41 17.82 3.99
N PHE A 193 16.60 16.72 4.71
CA PHE A 193 15.79 16.44 5.91
C PHE A 193 15.92 17.53 6.97
N PHE A 194 17.09 18.18 7.09
CA PHE A 194 17.24 19.31 8.01
C PHE A 194 16.32 20.48 7.64
N ASP A 195 16.08 20.70 6.34
CA ASP A 195 15.13 21.72 5.88
C ASP A 195 13.68 21.26 6.12
N TYR A 196 13.37 20.00 5.83
CA TYR A 196 12.01 19.44 5.99
C TYR A 196 11.55 19.41 7.45
N ILE A 197 12.45 19.10 8.38
CA ILE A 197 12.15 19.08 9.82
C ILE A 197 11.82 20.48 10.34
N GLN A 198 12.30 21.52 9.66
CA GLN A 198 12.05 22.92 10.01
C GLN A 198 10.81 23.51 9.32
N PHE A 199 10.03 22.71 8.59
CA PHE A 199 8.79 23.20 8.00
C PHE A 199 7.84 23.79 9.06
N PRO A 200 7.19 24.94 8.76
CA PRO A 200 6.25 25.57 9.71
C PRO A 200 5.08 24.65 10.07
N ASP A 201 4.67 23.81 9.12
CA ASP A 201 3.58 22.86 9.30
C ASP A 201 4.06 21.66 10.13
N PHE A 202 3.51 21.52 11.35
CA PHE A 202 3.93 20.50 12.32
C PHE A 202 3.83 19.07 11.79
N SER A 203 2.76 18.73 11.05
CA SER A 203 2.55 17.35 10.57
C SER A 203 3.63 16.90 9.59
N PRO A 204 3.90 17.60 8.47
CA PRO A 204 5.05 17.27 7.60
C PRO A 204 6.40 17.27 8.30
N SER A 205 6.67 18.27 9.16
CA SER A 205 7.92 18.37 9.93
C SER A 205 8.15 17.14 10.84
N SER A 206 7.13 16.74 11.60
CA SER A 206 7.16 15.58 12.50
C SER A 206 7.40 14.27 11.74
N GLU A 207 6.77 14.11 10.57
CA GLU A 207 6.94 12.91 9.74
C GLU A 207 8.33 12.85 9.09
N ALA A 208 8.88 13.99 8.67
CA ALA A 208 10.26 14.09 8.19
C ALA A 208 11.25 13.72 9.30
N PHE A 209 11.04 14.20 10.53
CA PHE A 209 11.88 13.86 11.68
C PHE A 209 11.86 12.37 12.02
N LYS A 210 10.68 11.73 12.01
CA LYS A 210 10.56 10.27 12.24
C LYS A 210 11.33 9.48 11.18
N THR A 211 11.27 9.91 9.93
CA THR A 211 11.97 9.26 8.81
C THR A 211 13.49 9.43 8.93
N PHE A 212 13.95 10.65 9.25
CA PHE A 212 15.35 10.95 9.53
C PHE A 212 15.89 10.08 10.67
N LYS A 213 15.17 10.00 11.79
CA LYS A 213 15.54 9.16 12.93
C LYS A 213 15.60 7.69 12.55
N GLY A 214 14.56 7.17 11.90
CA GLY A 214 14.51 5.76 11.49
C GLY A 214 15.62 5.35 10.51
N THR A 215 16.10 6.29 9.71
CA THR A 215 17.25 6.09 8.81
C THR A 215 18.58 6.14 9.59
N SER A 216 18.73 7.11 10.50
CA SER A 216 19.97 7.34 11.26
C SER A 216 20.24 6.26 12.30
N ASP A 217 19.20 5.71 12.94
CA ASP A 217 19.33 4.62 13.93
C ASP A 217 19.82 3.29 13.31
N LYS A 218 19.93 3.22 11.97
CA LYS A 218 20.40 2.05 11.20
C LYS A 218 21.83 2.21 10.66
N ALA A 219 22.46 3.36 10.90
CA ALA A 219 23.88 3.61 10.61
C ALA A 219 24.77 2.89 11.63
#